data_AF-A0A356X4L8-F1
#
_entry.id   AF-A0A356X4L8-F1
#
_cell.length_a   1.000
_cell.length_b   1.000
_cell.length_c   1.000
_cell.angle_alpha   90.00
_cell.angle_beta   90.00
_cell.angle_gamma   90.00
#
_symmetry.space_group_name_H-M   'P 1'
#
loop_
_entity.id
_entity.type
_entity.pdbx_description
1 polymer ?
#
loop_
_entity_poly.entity_id
_entity_poly.type
_entity_poly.pdbx_seq_one_letter_code
_entity_poly.pdbx_strand_id
1 'polypeptide(L)'
;MSQNTKNDAPDGKLLVLTPGMGAVATTFIAGVESIRKGHTKPIGSLTQMQTIRLGARSENRSPLIKDFLPLADLNDLTFGGWDVKPDNVYDACLHANVLKPQDVDPIADFLKGIKPMSAAFEQKYVKLLDGPNVKEFTTKKDLAEQLREDIRNKMKETGASRAVMVWCGSTEVYQSPSACHMSAEAFEKGMEDNDEAISPSQLYAYAAIMEGVPYANGAPN
;
A
#
# COMPACT_ATOMS: atom_id res chain seq x y z
N MET A 1 -29.40 -21.13 -6.43
CA MET A 1 -28.23 -21.99 -6.15
C MET A 1 -27.00 -21.12 -6.33
N SER A 2 -26.42 -20.60 -5.25
CA SER A 2 -25.18 -19.81 -5.36
C SER A 2 -24.09 -20.77 -5.82
N GLN A 3 -23.44 -20.46 -6.93
CA GLN A 3 -22.23 -21.17 -7.33
C GLN A 3 -21.27 -21.08 -6.16
N ASN A 4 -20.90 -22.25 -5.64
CA ASN A 4 -19.88 -22.41 -4.62
C ASN A 4 -18.57 -22.03 -5.32
N THR A 5 -18.22 -20.73 -5.33
CA THR A 5 -16.91 -20.29 -5.78
C THR A 5 -15.91 -20.99 -4.87
N LYS A 6 -15.22 -21.96 -5.44
CA LYS A 6 -14.10 -22.62 -4.79
C LYS A 6 -13.14 -21.49 -4.45
N ASN A 7 -12.98 -21.22 -3.15
CA ASN A 7 -12.05 -20.24 -2.64
C ASN A 7 -10.65 -20.85 -2.84
N ASP A 8 -10.13 -20.75 -4.05
CA ASP A 8 -8.81 -21.26 -4.39
C ASP A 8 -7.75 -20.56 -3.53
N ALA A 9 -6.75 -21.33 -3.10
CA ALA A 9 -5.65 -20.79 -2.32
C ALA A 9 -4.95 -19.69 -3.14
N PRO A 10 -4.55 -18.57 -2.51
CA PRO A 10 -3.78 -17.55 -3.20
C PRO A 10 -2.52 -18.16 -3.78
N ASP A 11 -2.30 -17.98 -5.08
CA ASP A 11 -1.10 -18.44 -5.78
C ASP A 11 -0.14 -17.28 -6.09
N GLY A 12 1.15 -17.54 -5.91
CA GLY A 12 2.24 -16.60 -6.11
C GLY A 12 2.34 -15.46 -5.10
N LYS A 13 3.41 -14.67 -5.25
CA LYS A 13 3.73 -13.54 -4.37
C LYS A 13 2.74 -12.40 -4.53
N LEU A 14 2.42 -11.75 -3.41
CA LEU A 14 1.54 -10.58 -3.33
C LEU A 14 2.36 -9.31 -3.07
N LEU A 15 2.42 -8.42 -4.05
CA LEU A 15 3.04 -7.11 -3.88
C LEU A 15 2.11 -6.16 -3.11
N VAL A 16 2.59 -5.65 -1.98
CA VAL A 16 1.92 -4.60 -1.21
C VAL A 16 2.56 -3.25 -1.55
N LEU A 17 1.78 -2.38 -2.18
CA LEU A 17 2.16 -1.04 -2.61
C LEU A 17 1.68 0.00 -1.61
N THR A 18 2.58 0.85 -1.12
CA THR A 18 2.24 1.91 -0.16
C THR A 18 2.67 3.30 -0.65
N PRO A 19 1.77 4.11 -1.23
CA PRO A 19 2.00 5.54 -1.37
C PRO A 19 2.14 6.16 0.02
N GLY A 20 3.27 6.80 0.32
CA GLY A 20 3.69 7.19 1.65
C GLY A 20 4.40 6.07 2.39
N MET A 21 5.72 5.97 2.25
CA MET A 21 6.58 5.04 2.98
C MET A 21 7.09 5.64 4.30
N GLY A 22 6.17 6.26 5.05
CA GLY A 22 6.43 6.80 6.39
C GLY A 22 6.22 5.78 7.51
N ALA A 23 5.98 6.27 8.72
CA ALA A 23 5.93 5.48 9.95
C ALA A 23 5.03 4.22 9.88
N VAL A 24 3.84 4.33 9.30
CA VAL A 24 2.88 3.21 9.21
C VAL A 24 3.41 2.12 8.28
N ALA A 25 3.78 2.49 7.05
CA ALA A 25 4.25 1.55 6.05
C ALA A 25 5.56 0.87 6.48
N THR A 26 6.51 1.62 7.01
CA THR A 26 7.82 1.06 7.39
C THR A 26 7.71 0.16 8.62
N THR A 27 6.89 0.53 9.61
CA THR A 27 6.60 -0.34 10.77
C THR A 27 5.88 -1.62 10.34
N PHE A 28 4.96 -1.55 9.39
CA PHE A 28 4.30 -2.73 8.83
C PHE A 28 5.31 -3.67 8.15
N ILE A 29 6.16 -3.15 7.27
CA ILE A 29 7.17 -3.93 6.55
C ILE A 29 8.16 -4.58 7.53
N ALA A 30 8.68 -3.80 8.48
CA ALA A 30 9.58 -4.30 9.52
C ALA A 30 8.92 -5.36 10.42
N GLY A 31 7.65 -5.15 10.79
CA GLY A 31 6.87 -6.11 11.57
C GLY A 31 6.72 -7.44 10.84
N VAL A 32 6.35 -7.42 9.56
CA VAL A 32 6.21 -8.64 8.75
C VAL A 32 7.54 -9.40 8.67
N GLU A 33 8.64 -8.71 8.38
CA GLU A 33 9.95 -9.38 8.29
C GLU A 33 10.41 -9.94 9.63
N SER A 34 10.19 -9.21 10.73
CA SER A 34 10.47 -9.69 12.09
C SER A 34 9.69 -10.96 12.41
N ILE A 35 8.42 -11.05 11.99
CA ILE A 35 7.59 -12.25 12.16
C ILE A 35 8.10 -13.41 11.30
N ARG A 36 8.47 -13.17 10.03
CA ARG A 36 9.02 -14.22 9.15
C ARG A 36 10.31 -14.83 9.70
N LYS A 37 11.14 -14.02 10.35
CA LYS A 37 12.37 -14.47 11.03
C LYS A 37 12.12 -15.12 12.40
N GLY A 38 10.87 -15.13 12.87
CA GLY A 38 10.51 -15.69 14.17
C GLY A 38 10.95 -14.84 15.36
N HIS A 39 11.33 -13.58 15.14
CA HIS A 39 11.76 -12.67 16.21
C HIS A 39 10.57 -12.16 17.03
N THR A 40 9.41 -11.98 16.40
CA THR A 40 8.20 -11.43 17.04
C THR A 40 6.93 -12.20 16.66
N LYS A 41 5.85 -11.94 17.40
CA LYS A 41 4.50 -12.47 17.11
C LYS A 41 3.63 -11.36 16.52
N PRO A 42 2.64 -11.67 15.65
CA PRO A 42 1.76 -10.69 15.00
C PRO A 42 0.68 -10.09 15.94
N ILE A 43 1.08 -9.59 17.11
CA ILE A 43 0.17 -9.05 18.13
C ILE A 43 -0.60 -7.86 17.57
N GLY A 44 -1.92 -7.88 17.74
CA GLY A 44 -2.84 -6.88 17.20
C GLY A 44 -3.37 -7.20 15.80
N SER A 45 -2.81 -8.19 15.10
CA SER A 45 -3.34 -8.60 13.80
C SER A 45 -4.58 -9.49 13.94
N LEU A 46 -5.71 -8.97 13.47
CA LEU A 46 -6.99 -9.69 13.41
C LEU A 46 -6.82 -11.00 12.62
N THR A 47 -6.29 -10.92 11.41
CA THR A 47 -6.21 -12.08 10.51
C THR A 47 -5.26 -13.16 11.01
N GLN A 48 -4.19 -12.78 11.72
CA GLN A 48 -3.15 -13.71 12.15
C GLN A 48 -3.39 -14.32 13.53
N MET A 49 -4.14 -13.67 14.42
CA MET A 49 -4.28 -14.08 15.83
C MET A 49 -5.70 -14.32 16.31
N GLN A 50 -6.73 -13.82 15.63
CA GLN A 50 -8.12 -13.98 16.08
C GLN A 50 -8.78 -15.22 15.48
N THR A 51 -9.88 -15.64 16.11
CA THR A 51 -10.68 -16.77 15.68
C THR A 51 -12.02 -16.31 15.09
N ILE A 52 -12.60 -17.15 14.24
CA ILE A 52 -13.96 -16.96 13.73
C ILE A 52 -14.88 -18.04 14.30
N ARG A 53 -15.99 -17.64 14.95
CA ARG A 53 -16.96 -18.60 15.50
C ARG A 53 -17.84 -19.15 14.38
N LEU A 54 -17.87 -20.48 14.24
CA LEU A 54 -18.74 -21.21 13.33
C LEU A 54 -19.84 -21.91 14.12
N GLY A 55 -21.11 -21.64 13.80
CA GLY A 55 -22.24 -22.31 14.43
C GLY A 55 -22.53 -21.88 15.88
N ALA A 56 -23.21 -22.75 16.63
CA ALA A 56 -23.62 -22.49 18.00
C ALA A 56 -22.43 -22.51 18.98
N ARG A 57 -22.54 -21.78 20.09
CA ARG A 57 -21.48 -21.74 21.12
C ARG A 57 -21.15 -23.11 21.71
N SER A 58 -22.14 -24.01 21.78
CA SER A 58 -21.97 -25.37 22.29
C SER A 58 -21.11 -26.26 21.39
N GLU A 59 -20.91 -25.89 20.12
CA GLU A 59 -20.11 -26.68 19.18
C GLU A 59 -18.59 -26.44 19.34
N ASN A 60 -18.18 -25.38 20.05
CA ASN A 60 -16.76 -25.02 20.25
C ASN A 60 -15.93 -24.93 18.96
N ARG A 61 -16.56 -24.53 17.85
CA ARG A 61 -15.90 -24.36 16.54
C ARG A 61 -15.44 -22.92 16.35
N SER A 62 -14.19 -22.65 16.73
CA SER A 62 -13.57 -21.33 16.60
C SER A 62 -12.15 -21.44 16.04
N PRO A 63 -11.97 -21.84 14.76
CA PRO A 63 -10.64 -21.87 14.14
C PRO A 63 -10.03 -20.46 14.05
N LEU A 64 -8.70 -20.39 13.94
CA LEU A 64 -8.02 -19.14 13.60
C LEU A 64 -8.46 -18.66 12.22
N ILE A 65 -8.58 -17.35 12.03
CA ILE A 65 -9.02 -16.77 10.75
C ILE A 65 -8.06 -17.18 9.62
N LYS A 66 -6.74 -17.13 9.85
CA LYS A 66 -5.72 -17.56 8.88
C LYS A 66 -5.77 -19.05 8.53
N ASP A 67 -6.30 -19.91 9.40
CA ASP A 67 -6.43 -21.35 9.14
C ASP A 67 -7.77 -21.68 8.46
N PHE A 68 -8.70 -20.71 8.43
CA PHE A 68 -10.04 -20.87 7.87
C PHE A 68 -10.20 -20.22 6.49
N LEU A 69 -9.60 -19.05 6.27
CA LEU A 69 -9.65 -18.33 5.00
C LEU A 69 -8.35 -18.52 4.21
N PRO A 70 -8.40 -18.60 2.88
CA PRO A 70 -7.21 -18.68 2.04
C PRO A 70 -6.54 -17.30 1.92
N LEU A 71 -5.90 -16.85 3.00
CA LEU A 71 -5.16 -15.60 3.04
C LEU A 71 -3.74 -15.81 2.50
N ALA A 72 -3.14 -14.74 1.96
CA ALA A 72 -1.74 -14.78 1.57
C ALA A 72 -0.87 -15.08 2.80
N ASP A 73 0.09 -16.00 2.66
CA ASP A 73 1.08 -16.22 3.71
C ASP A 73 1.94 -14.96 3.86
N LEU A 74 2.39 -14.68 5.09
CA LEU A 74 3.28 -13.55 5.31
C LEU A 74 4.55 -13.70 4.49
N ASN A 75 5.07 -14.90 4.23
CA ASN A 75 6.26 -15.15 3.40
C ASN A 75 6.05 -14.80 1.91
N ASP A 76 4.81 -14.76 1.44
CA ASP A 76 4.49 -14.45 0.04
C ASP A 76 4.38 -12.95 -0.23
N LEU A 77 4.38 -12.11 0.81
CA LEU A 77 4.30 -10.67 0.62
C LEU A 77 5.61 -10.10 0.02
N THR A 78 5.50 -9.20 -0.93
CA THR A 78 6.61 -8.33 -1.36
C THR A 78 6.20 -6.88 -1.17
N PHE A 79 7.16 -5.97 -1.18
CA PHE A 79 6.89 -4.57 -0.82
C PHE A 79 7.43 -3.60 -1.86
N GLY A 80 6.67 -2.55 -2.08
CA GLY A 80 7.05 -1.39 -2.86
C GLY A 80 6.21 -0.19 -2.42
N GLY A 81 6.60 0.99 -2.86
CA GLY A 81 5.87 2.19 -2.50
C GLY A 81 6.55 3.44 -3.01
N TRP A 82 5.94 4.56 -2.68
CA TRP A 82 6.39 5.89 -3.08
C TRP A 82 6.53 6.77 -1.86
N ASP A 83 7.50 7.65 -1.87
CA ASP A 83 7.61 8.68 -0.84
C ASP A 83 8.35 9.90 -1.40
N VAL A 84 8.00 11.08 -0.90
CA VAL A 84 8.69 12.33 -1.23
C VAL A 84 10.11 12.35 -0.65
N LYS A 85 10.39 11.52 0.35
CA LYS A 85 11.73 11.29 0.91
C LYS A 85 12.39 10.07 0.25
N PRO A 86 13.72 10.12 -0.03
CA PRO A 86 14.43 9.02 -0.69
C PRO A 86 14.94 7.94 0.27
N ASP A 87 14.64 8.05 1.57
CA ASP A 87 15.12 7.13 2.61
C ASP A 87 14.66 5.70 2.32
N ASN A 88 15.56 4.72 2.44
CA ASN A 88 15.16 3.31 2.41
C ASN A 88 14.34 2.97 3.68
N VAL A 89 13.66 1.83 3.69
CA VAL A 89 12.77 1.44 4.80
C VAL A 89 13.49 1.37 6.15
N TYR A 90 14.77 0.98 6.19
CA TYR A 90 15.55 0.94 7.43
C TYR A 90 15.73 2.35 8.01
N ASP A 91 16.23 3.29 7.20
CA ASP A 91 16.46 4.67 7.64
C ASP A 91 15.13 5.35 8.00
N ALA A 92 14.08 5.12 7.22
CA ALA A 92 12.75 5.63 7.49
C ALA A 92 12.13 5.05 8.77
N CYS A 93 12.40 3.78 9.11
CA CYS A 93 12.03 3.19 10.41
C CYS A 93 12.72 3.92 11.58
N LEU A 94 14.02 4.17 11.48
CA LEU A 94 14.79 4.87 12.51
C LEU A 94 14.33 6.32 12.66
N HIS A 95 14.06 7.01 11.55
CA HIS A 95 13.52 8.38 11.55
C HIS A 95 12.12 8.45 12.17
N ALA A 96 11.25 7.46 11.88
CA ALA A 96 9.90 7.40 12.44
C ALA A 96 9.89 7.15 13.95
N ASN A 97 10.95 6.52 14.48
CA ASN A 97 11.14 6.24 15.91
C ASN A 97 9.94 5.54 16.59
N VAL A 98 9.24 4.68 15.83
CA VAL A 98 8.19 3.80 16.35
C VAL A 98 8.80 2.51 16.89
N LEU A 99 9.73 1.93 16.13
CA LEU A 99 10.54 0.77 16.51
C LEU A 99 11.91 1.25 16.97
N LYS A 100 12.52 0.56 17.94
CA LYS A 100 13.86 0.90 18.43
C LYS A 100 14.93 0.22 17.56
N PRO A 101 16.18 0.72 17.53
CA PRO A 101 17.25 0.09 16.75
C PRO A 101 17.38 -1.42 16.99
N GLN A 102 17.31 -1.85 18.25
CA GLN A 102 17.34 -3.28 18.63
C GLN A 102 16.22 -4.14 17.98
N ASP A 103 15.09 -3.54 17.61
CA ASP A 103 13.97 -4.23 16.97
C ASP A 103 14.17 -4.33 15.43
N VAL A 104 14.94 -3.41 14.85
CA VAL A 104 15.09 -3.20 13.40
C VAL A 104 16.43 -3.73 12.89
N ASP A 105 17.51 -3.59 13.66
CA ASP A 105 18.86 -4.02 13.30
C ASP A 105 18.96 -5.51 12.90
N PRO A 106 18.26 -6.44 13.58
CA PRO A 106 18.27 -7.86 13.18
C PRO A 106 17.68 -8.16 11.81
N ILE A 107 16.93 -7.21 11.22
CA ILE A 107 16.28 -7.33 9.91
C ILE A 107 16.74 -6.23 8.92
N ALA A 108 17.83 -5.53 9.24
CA ALA A 108 18.29 -4.37 8.50
C ALA A 108 18.60 -4.67 7.03
N ASP A 109 19.21 -5.82 6.72
CA ASP A 109 19.58 -6.19 5.34
C ASP A 109 18.36 -6.23 4.41
N PHE A 110 17.23 -6.75 4.91
CA PHE A 110 15.98 -6.78 4.16
C PHE A 110 15.43 -5.36 3.95
N LEU A 111 15.38 -4.56 5.01
CA LEU A 111 14.78 -3.22 4.98
C LEU A 111 15.59 -2.23 4.13
N LYS A 112 16.92 -2.30 4.16
CA LYS A 112 17.82 -1.48 3.32
C LYS A 112 17.64 -1.78 1.83
N GLY A 113 17.20 -2.98 1.49
CA GLY A 113 16.90 -3.39 0.11
C GLY A 113 15.65 -2.75 -0.48
N ILE A 114 14.81 -2.10 0.35
CA ILE A 114 13.55 -1.50 -0.10
C ILE A 114 13.70 0.02 -0.08
N LYS A 115 13.70 0.62 -1.28
CA LYS A 115 13.71 2.08 -1.47
C LYS A 115 12.39 2.55 -2.09
N PRO A 116 11.88 3.73 -1.69
CA PRO A 116 10.70 4.31 -2.30
C PRO A 116 10.99 4.76 -3.73
N MET A 117 10.00 4.58 -4.59
CA MET A 117 9.93 5.24 -5.89
C MET A 117 9.58 6.73 -5.70
N SER A 118 9.90 7.59 -6.66
CA SER A 118 9.59 9.02 -6.58
C SER A 118 8.08 9.24 -6.59
N ALA A 119 7.57 10.07 -5.68
CA ALA A 119 6.14 10.23 -5.48
C ALA A 119 5.48 11.18 -6.48
N ALA A 120 4.22 10.89 -6.84
CA ALA A 120 3.28 11.92 -7.27
C ALA A 120 2.93 12.79 -6.06
N PHE A 121 3.29 14.07 -6.10
CA PHE A 121 3.13 14.99 -4.98
C PHE A 121 2.93 16.44 -5.45
N GLU A 122 1.99 17.13 -4.82
CA GLU A 122 1.76 18.56 -4.98
C GLU A 122 1.59 19.19 -3.59
N GLN A 123 2.51 20.09 -3.21
CA GLN A 123 2.58 20.65 -1.83
C GLN A 123 1.29 21.36 -1.38
N LYS A 124 0.47 21.86 -2.32
CA LYS A 124 -0.81 22.51 -2.00
C LYS A 124 -1.78 21.59 -1.24
N TYR A 125 -1.68 20.27 -1.45
CA TYR A 125 -2.52 19.30 -0.75
C TYR A 125 -2.00 18.90 0.62
N VAL A 126 -0.68 19.04 0.87
CA VAL A 126 -0.04 18.70 2.14
C VAL A 126 1.03 19.75 2.45
N LYS A 127 0.63 20.84 3.12
CA LYS A 127 1.46 22.04 3.27
C LYS A 127 2.77 21.85 4.04
N LEU A 128 2.80 20.94 5.01
CA LEU A 128 3.94 20.73 5.91
C LEU A 128 4.88 19.61 5.45
N LEU A 129 4.65 19.07 4.25
CA LEU A 129 5.47 18.01 3.68
C LEU A 129 6.22 18.56 2.47
N ASP A 130 7.51 18.25 2.41
CA ASP A 130 8.35 18.44 1.24
C ASP A 130 9.33 17.26 1.14
N GLY A 131 9.99 17.17 -0.01
CA GLY A 131 11.04 16.20 -0.22
C GLY A 131 11.55 16.20 -1.66
N PRO A 132 12.78 15.75 -1.87
CA PRO A 132 13.42 15.80 -3.19
C PRO A 132 12.98 14.64 -4.12
N ASN A 133 12.31 13.62 -3.61
CA ASN A 133 11.96 12.40 -4.35
C ASN A 133 10.55 12.52 -4.96
N VAL A 134 10.35 13.53 -5.80
CA VAL A 134 9.05 13.83 -6.43
C VAL A 134 9.18 13.69 -7.95
N LYS A 135 8.15 13.11 -8.60
CA LYS A 135 8.10 12.97 -10.05
C LYS A 135 7.94 14.33 -10.72
N GLU A 136 8.68 14.54 -11.80
CA GLU A 136 8.40 15.61 -12.75
C GLU A 136 7.33 15.14 -13.75
N PHE A 137 6.43 16.03 -14.14
CA PHE A 137 5.34 15.69 -15.07
C PHE A 137 4.89 16.93 -15.85
N THR A 138 4.36 16.70 -17.05
CA THR A 138 3.76 17.77 -17.86
C THR A 138 2.25 17.86 -17.66
N THR A 139 1.60 16.69 -17.56
CA THR A 139 0.15 16.60 -17.29
C THR A 139 -0.11 15.62 -16.16
N LYS A 140 -1.23 15.75 -15.45
CA LYS A 140 -1.67 14.77 -14.46
C LYS A 140 -1.91 13.40 -15.09
N LYS A 141 -2.27 13.36 -16.38
CA LYS A 141 -2.35 12.11 -17.14
C LYS A 141 -0.98 11.45 -17.29
N ASP A 142 0.04 12.23 -17.66
CA ASP A 142 1.44 11.78 -17.71
C ASP A 142 1.91 11.26 -16.34
N LEU A 143 1.63 12.01 -15.26
CA LEU A 143 1.93 11.58 -13.90
C LEU A 143 1.26 10.24 -13.53
N ALA A 144 -0.02 10.06 -13.90
CA ALA A 144 -0.74 8.81 -13.69
C ALA A 144 -0.12 7.65 -14.51
N GLU A 145 0.29 7.87 -15.76
CA GLU A 145 0.97 6.86 -16.56
C GLU A 145 2.32 6.44 -15.97
N GLN A 146 3.08 7.39 -15.40
CA GLN A 146 4.32 7.08 -14.67
C GLN A 146 4.05 6.18 -13.45
N LEU A 147 2.97 6.44 -12.70
CA LEU A 147 2.57 5.58 -11.57
C LEU A 147 2.17 4.17 -12.04
N ARG A 148 1.48 4.06 -13.17
CA ARG A 148 1.13 2.76 -13.79
C ARG A 148 2.36 1.99 -14.24
N GLU A 149 3.35 2.69 -14.82
CA GLU A 149 4.64 2.10 -15.16
C GLU A 149 5.39 1.60 -13.93
N ASP A 150 5.44 2.38 -12.85
CA ASP A 150 6.04 1.98 -11.58
C ASP A 150 5.42 0.69 -11.03
N ILE A 151 4.09 0.56 -11.05
CA ILE A 151 3.37 -0.66 -10.65
C ILE A 151 3.85 -1.86 -11.46
N ARG A 152 3.83 -1.74 -12.80
CA ARG A 152 4.23 -2.83 -13.71
C ARG A 152 5.70 -3.22 -13.53
N ASN A 153 6.58 -2.25 -13.34
CA ASN A 153 8.00 -2.47 -13.13
C ASN A 153 8.25 -3.16 -11.78
N LYS A 154 7.57 -2.73 -10.71
CA LYS A 154 7.72 -3.33 -9.38
C LYS A 154 7.15 -4.75 -9.31
N MET A 155 6.05 -5.02 -10.03
CA MET A 155 5.52 -6.37 -10.22
C MET A 155 6.56 -7.31 -10.85
N LYS A 156 7.20 -6.86 -11.94
CA LYS A 156 8.28 -7.62 -12.61
C LYS A 156 9.50 -7.81 -11.70
N GLU A 157 9.96 -6.75 -11.05
CA GLU A 157 11.13 -6.76 -10.16
C GLU A 157 10.96 -7.76 -9.01
N THR A 158 9.78 -7.80 -8.41
CA THR A 158 9.50 -8.66 -7.24
C THR A 158 9.06 -10.08 -7.61
N GLY A 159 8.74 -10.32 -8.88
CA GLY A 159 8.14 -11.58 -9.37
C GLY A 159 6.74 -11.81 -8.80
N ALA A 160 6.02 -10.75 -8.47
CA ALA A 160 4.66 -10.84 -7.92
C ALA A 160 3.65 -11.20 -9.02
N SER A 161 2.70 -12.10 -8.70
CA SER A 161 1.59 -12.47 -9.59
C SER A 161 0.41 -11.52 -9.45
N ARG A 162 0.33 -10.81 -8.32
CA ARG A 162 -0.76 -9.90 -7.95
C ARG A 162 -0.26 -8.80 -7.02
N ALA A 163 -1.01 -7.71 -6.94
CA ALA A 163 -0.72 -6.61 -6.04
C ALA A 163 -1.97 -6.12 -5.29
N VAL A 164 -1.74 -5.38 -4.21
CA VAL A 164 -2.71 -4.50 -3.53
C VAL A 164 -2.03 -3.17 -3.24
N MET A 165 -2.80 -2.08 -3.23
CA MET A 165 -2.31 -0.75 -2.88
C MET A 165 -3.06 -0.22 -1.65
N VAL A 166 -2.31 0.28 -0.67
CA VAL A 166 -2.86 0.91 0.53
C VAL A 166 -2.23 2.29 0.70
N TRP A 167 -3.04 3.34 0.60
CA TRP A 167 -2.57 4.70 0.85
C TRP A 167 -2.14 4.86 2.31
N CYS A 168 -0.87 5.19 2.51
CA CYS A 168 -0.25 5.51 3.79
C CYS A 168 0.39 6.91 3.76
N GLY A 169 0.06 7.71 2.74
CA GLY A 169 0.51 9.08 2.58
C GLY A 169 -0.13 10.00 3.60
N SER A 170 0.43 11.20 3.73
CA SER A 170 -0.18 12.24 4.56
C SER A 170 -1.60 12.56 4.09
N THR A 171 -2.47 12.90 5.04
CA THR A 171 -3.83 13.36 4.75
C THR A 171 -3.79 14.59 3.87
N GLU A 172 -4.41 14.49 2.69
CA GLU A 172 -4.59 15.62 1.78
C GLU A 172 -5.67 16.55 2.33
N VAL A 173 -5.60 17.85 1.98
CA VAL A 173 -6.71 18.77 2.27
C VAL A 173 -7.97 18.32 1.55
N TYR A 174 -9.08 18.31 2.28
CA TYR A 174 -10.38 17.91 1.73
C TYR A 174 -10.75 18.73 0.48
N GLN A 175 -11.26 18.03 -0.53
CA GLN A 175 -11.83 18.64 -1.73
C GLN A 175 -13.28 18.22 -1.92
N SER A 176 -14.11 19.16 -2.35
CA SER A 176 -15.46 18.83 -2.80
C SER A 176 -15.41 18.35 -4.25
N PRO A 177 -16.20 17.33 -4.63
CA PRO A 177 -16.35 16.94 -6.02
C PRO A 177 -16.67 18.14 -6.93
N SER A 178 -16.06 18.16 -8.09
CA SER A 178 -16.18 19.21 -9.12
C SER A 178 -16.56 18.58 -10.47
N ALA A 179 -16.68 19.40 -11.53
CA ALA A 179 -17.09 18.93 -12.85
C ALA A 179 -16.24 17.76 -13.39
N CYS A 180 -14.92 17.77 -13.17
CA CYS A 180 -14.02 16.70 -13.60
C CYS A 180 -14.26 15.37 -12.86
N HIS A 181 -15.00 15.35 -11.75
CA HIS A 181 -15.29 14.13 -10.98
C HIS A 181 -16.60 13.45 -11.37
N MET A 182 -17.36 14.03 -12.30
CA MET A 182 -18.74 13.60 -12.57
C MET A 182 -18.84 12.36 -13.48
N SER A 183 -17.77 12.04 -14.23
CA SER A 183 -17.66 10.80 -15.00
C SER A 183 -16.19 10.40 -15.19
N ALA A 184 -15.95 9.15 -15.62
CA ALA A 184 -14.60 8.70 -15.94
C ALA A 184 -13.98 9.51 -17.08
N GLU A 185 -14.76 9.81 -18.12
CA GLU A 185 -14.32 10.61 -19.27
C GLU A 185 -13.98 12.05 -18.85
N ALA A 186 -14.79 12.65 -17.97
CA ALA A 186 -14.52 13.98 -17.44
C ALA A 186 -13.25 14.00 -16.57
N PHE A 187 -13.00 12.94 -15.81
CA PHE A 187 -11.81 12.81 -14.98
C PHE A 187 -10.55 12.66 -15.84
N GLU A 188 -10.60 11.81 -16.87
CA GLU A 188 -9.48 11.65 -17.81
C GLU A 188 -9.19 12.94 -18.58
N LYS A 189 -10.23 13.65 -19.04
CA LYS A 189 -10.06 14.98 -19.65
C LYS A 189 -9.44 15.98 -18.68
N GLY A 190 -9.90 15.99 -17.42
CA GLY A 190 -9.34 16.85 -16.37
C GLY A 190 -7.87 16.55 -16.09
N MET A 191 -7.44 15.28 -16.18
CA MET A 191 -6.04 14.90 -16.05
C MET A 191 -5.16 15.43 -17.20
N GLU A 192 -5.68 15.43 -18.43
CA GLU A 192 -4.99 16.04 -19.58
C GLU A 192 -4.86 17.55 -19.44
N ASP A 193 -5.89 18.20 -18.90
CA ASP A 193 -5.95 19.66 -18.74
C ASP A 193 -5.30 20.17 -17.44
N ASN A 194 -4.71 19.28 -16.63
CA ASN A 194 -4.14 19.62 -15.32
C ASN A 194 -5.14 20.25 -14.33
N ASP A 195 -6.39 19.80 -14.34
CA ASP A 195 -7.43 20.31 -13.44
C ASP A 195 -6.97 20.27 -11.98
N GLU A 196 -6.94 21.42 -11.31
CA GLU A 196 -6.47 21.57 -9.93
C GLU A 196 -7.36 20.85 -8.91
N ALA A 197 -8.57 20.44 -9.28
CA ALA A 197 -9.43 19.65 -8.43
C ALA A 197 -9.01 18.18 -8.35
N ILE A 198 -8.09 17.70 -9.21
CA ILE A 198 -7.63 16.31 -9.18
C ILE A 198 -6.42 16.15 -8.25
N SER A 199 -6.54 15.46 -7.13
CA SER A 199 -5.45 15.33 -6.16
C SER A 199 -4.47 14.19 -6.49
N PRO A 200 -3.24 14.21 -5.93
CA PRO A 200 -2.31 13.08 -6.05
C PRO A 200 -2.92 11.75 -5.60
N SER A 201 -3.64 11.68 -4.48
CA SER A 201 -4.27 10.42 -4.04
C SER A 201 -5.26 9.84 -5.05
N GLN A 202 -5.98 10.69 -5.79
CA GLN A 202 -6.85 10.26 -6.88
C GLN A 202 -6.05 9.71 -8.08
N LEU A 203 -4.86 10.23 -8.37
CA LEU A 203 -3.98 9.69 -9.41
C LEU A 203 -3.44 8.31 -9.04
N TYR A 204 -3.12 8.05 -7.77
CA TYR A 204 -2.78 6.71 -7.31
C TYR A 204 -3.96 5.74 -7.40
N ALA A 205 -5.16 6.19 -7.02
CA ALA A 205 -6.37 5.38 -7.15
C ALA A 205 -6.65 5.04 -8.62
N TYR A 206 -6.54 6.03 -9.52
CA TYR A 206 -6.66 5.82 -10.96
C TYR A 206 -5.63 4.81 -11.47
N ALA A 207 -4.34 5.00 -11.15
CA ALA A 207 -3.27 4.10 -11.58
C ALA A 207 -3.51 2.66 -11.07
N ALA A 208 -3.92 2.49 -9.81
CA ALA A 208 -4.24 1.19 -9.26
C ALA A 208 -5.40 0.51 -10.00
N ILE A 209 -6.50 1.23 -10.24
CA ILE A 209 -7.67 0.72 -10.97
C ILE A 209 -7.29 0.30 -12.40
N MET A 210 -6.52 1.13 -13.11
CA MET A 210 -6.11 0.85 -14.48
C MET A 210 -5.16 -0.34 -14.61
N GLU A 211 -4.39 -0.65 -13.56
CA GLU A 211 -3.52 -1.82 -13.50
C GLU A 211 -4.18 -3.03 -12.82
N GLY A 212 -5.49 -2.98 -12.53
CA GLY A 212 -6.23 -4.07 -11.89
C GLY A 212 -5.79 -4.35 -10.45
N VAL A 213 -5.20 -3.37 -9.77
CA VAL A 213 -4.72 -3.45 -8.39
C VAL A 213 -5.81 -2.94 -7.43
N PRO A 214 -6.31 -3.77 -6.51
CA PRO A 214 -7.22 -3.30 -5.46
C PRO A 214 -6.60 -2.19 -4.63
N TYR A 215 -7.37 -1.13 -4.39
CA TYR A 215 -6.92 0.07 -3.69
C TYR A 215 -7.71 0.28 -2.39
N ALA A 216 -7.00 0.57 -1.29
CA ALA A 216 -7.58 0.98 -0.02
C ALA A 216 -7.02 2.34 0.39
N ASN A 217 -7.90 3.27 0.75
CA ASN A 217 -7.49 4.57 1.28
C ASN A 217 -7.33 4.50 2.81
N GLY A 218 -6.09 4.64 3.30
CA GLY A 218 -5.77 4.67 4.73
C GLY A 218 -5.82 6.06 5.37
N ALA A 219 -6.17 7.11 4.62
CA ALA A 219 -6.29 8.49 5.12
C ALA A 219 -7.66 9.10 4.81
N PRO A 220 -8.15 10.05 5.62
CA PRO A 220 -9.41 10.76 5.34
C PRO A 220 -9.18 11.92 4.35
N ASN A 221 -8.70 11.59 3.15
CA ASN A 221 -8.50 12.56 2.05
C ASN A 221 -9.84 13.08 1.52
#